data_AF-A0A257X0L6-F1
#
_entry.id   AF-A0A257X0L6-F1
#
_cell.length_a   1.000
_cell.length_b   1.000
_cell.length_c   1.000
_cell.angle_alpha   90.00
_cell.angle_beta   90.00
_cell.angle_gamma   90.00
#
_symmetry.space_group_name_H-M   'P 1'
#
loop_
_entity.id
_entity.type
_entity.pdbx_description
1 polymer ?
#
loop_
_entity_poly.entity_id
_entity_poly.type
_entity_poly.pdbx_seq_one_letter_code
_entity_poly.pdbx_strand_id
1 'polypeptide(L)'
;MSRFPQTALVAFAIVLFSAQTSAASPFAGDLAPIGPSDWNRARAAHLLERAGFGGTPDDIDAFARLTPAEAVRRLVYFEGAPAAELPPFDHSGVFEEGLDPFPASRP
;
A
#
# COMPACT_ATOMS: atom_id res chain seq x y z
N MET A 1 62.49 -10.43 -5.52
CA MET A 1 61.30 -10.21 -6.37
C MET A 1 60.10 -10.76 -5.64
N SER A 2 59.43 -9.89 -4.88
CA SER A 2 58.38 -10.23 -3.91
C SER A 2 57.07 -10.55 -4.61
N ARG A 3 56.50 -11.73 -4.35
CA ARG A 3 55.14 -12.10 -4.76
C ARG A 3 54.17 -11.67 -3.65
N PHE A 4 53.45 -10.57 -3.87
CA PHE A 4 52.37 -10.14 -2.99
C PHE A 4 51.10 -10.99 -3.24
N PRO A 5 50.32 -11.35 -2.20
CA PRO A 5 49.20 -12.29 -2.30
C PRO A 5 47.94 -11.64 -2.88
N GLN A 6 47.40 -12.30 -3.90
CA GLN A 6 46.23 -11.94 -4.70
C GLN A 6 44.89 -12.26 -3.98
N THR A 7 44.81 -12.02 -2.67
CA THR A 7 43.63 -12.33 -1.85
C THR A 7 42.94 -11.10 -1.26
N ALA A 8 43.49 -9.90 -1.43
CA ALA A 8 42.88 -8.66 -0.96
C ALA A 8 41.83 -8.06 -1.93
N LEU A 9 41.73 -8.56 -3.16
CA LEU A 9 40.89 -8.00 -4.22
C LEU A 9 39.55 -8.74 -4.41
N VAL A 10 38.92 -9.23 -3.34
CA VAL A 10 37.54 -9.74 -3.40
C VAL A 10 36.65 -9.14 -2.31
N ALA A 11 37.23 -8.68 -1.20
CA ALA A 11 36.46 -8.10 -0.10
C ALA A 11 35.95 -6.67 -0.34
N PHE A 12 36.45 -5.94 -1.35
CA PHE A 12 36.03 -4.55 -1.60
C PHE A 12 34.79 -4.43 -2.52
N ALA A 13 34.42 -5.49 -3.23
CA ALA A 13 33.32 -5.44 -4.20
C ALA A 13 31.92 -5.60 -3.58
N ILE A 14 31.81 -6.06 -2.33
CA ILE A 14 30.51 -6.33 -1.68
C ILE A 14 29.98 -5.10 -0.92
N VAL A 15 30.83 -4.13 -0.57
CA VAL A 15 30.42 -2.96 0.23
C VAL A 15 29.85 -1.81 -0.62
N LEU A 16 30.05 -1.81 -1.95
CA LEU A 16 29.59 -0.73 -2.83
C LEU A 16 28.14 -0.86 -3.31
N PHE A 17 27.39 -1.90 -2.90
CA PHE A 17 26.05 -2.15 -3.43
C PHE A 17 24.87 -1.62 -2.56
N SER A 18 25.13 -1.08 -1.36
CA SER A 18 24.02 -0.83 -0.40
C SER A 18 23.65 0.63 -0.14
N ALA A 19 24.21 1.60 -0.89
CA ALA A 19 23.76 2.99 -0.79
C ALA A 19 22.70 3.29 -1.86
N GLN A 20 21.56 2.59 -1.81
CA GLN A 20 20.39 2.99 -2.59
C GLN A 20 19.76 4.21 -1.93
N THR A 21 20.24 5.40 -2.28
CA THR A 21 19.59 6.64 -1.85
C THR A 21 18.20 6.67 -2.48
N SER A 22 17.16 6.56 -1.64
CA SER A 22 15.79 6.75 -2.10
C SER A 22 15.61 8.23 -2.36
N ALA A 23 15.69 8.64 -3.63
CA ALA A 23 15.36 10.01 -4.01
C ALA A 23 13.91 10.30 -3.62
N ALA A 24 13.66 11.52 -3.13
CA ALA A 24 12.29 11.95 -2.87
C ALA A 24 11.47 11.84 -4.16
N SER A 25 10.23 11.37 -4.04
CA SER A 25 9.30 11.35 -5.16
C SER A 25 9.23 12.74 -5.79
N PRO A 26 9.16 12.89 -7.13
CA PRO A 26 8.94 14.19 -7.76
C PRO A 26 7.63 14.87 -7.32
N PHE A 27 6.75 14.14 -6.62
CA PHE A 27 5.50 14.60 -6.04
C PHE A 27 5.58 14.89 -4.53
N ALA A 28 6.78 14.90 -3.94
CA ALA A 28 6.94 15.12 -2.50
C ALA A 28 6.41 16.51 -2.10
N GLY A 29 5.33 16.54 -1.31
CA GLY A 29 4.69 17.77 -0.86
C GLY A 29 3.65 18.35 -1.85
N ASP A 30 3.49 17.75 -3.02
CA ASP A 30 2.42 18.09 -3.96
C ASP A 30 1.19 17.21 -3.68
N LEU A 31 0.04 17.85 -3.47
CA LEU A 31 -1.24 17.19 -3.20
C LEU A 31 -2.20 17.26 -4.40
N ALA A 32 -1.74 17.79 -5.54
CA ALA A 32 -2.53 17.77 -6.75
C ALA A 32 -2.83 16.31 -7.18
N PRO A 33 -4.03 16.05 -7.74
CA PRO A 33 -4.35 14.73 -8.28
C PRO A 33 -3.36 14.33 -9.37
N ILE A 34 -2.92 13.07 -9.35
CA ILE A 34 -2.07 12.54 -10.41
C ILE A 34 -2.83 12.42 -11.74
N GLY A 35 -2.12 12.60 -12.85
CA GLY A 35 -2.68 12.46 -14.19
C GLY A 35 -2.73 11.01 -14.71
N PRO A 36 -3.41 10.75 -15.83
CA PRO A 36 -3.42 9.43 -16.47
C PRO A 36 -2.03 8.95 -16.90
N SER A 37 -1.14 9.85 -17.34
CA SER A 37 0.24 9.52 -17.72
C SER A 37 1.09 9.04 -16.56
N ASP A 38 0.71 9.42 -15.35
CA ASP A 38 1.33 8.96 -14.12
C ASP A 38 0.76 7.60 -13.69
N TRP A 39 -0.43 7.22 -14.12
CA TRP A 39 -1.03 5.99 -13.65
C TRP A 39 -0.27 4.76 -14.12
N ASN A 40 0.02 3.85 -13.20
CA ASN A 40 0.70 2.60 -13.48
C ASN A 40 0.37 1.55 -12.41
N ARG A 41 0.82 0.32 -12.65
CA ARG A 41 0.60 -0.83 -11.76
C ARG A 41 1.06 -0.59 -10.32
N ALA A 42 2.19 0.10 -10.12
CA ALA A 42 2.71 0.39 -8.78
C ALA A 42 1.82 1.39 -8.03
N ARG A 43 1.31 2.42 -8.71
CA ARG A 43 0.38 3.39 -8.13
C ARG A 43 -1.02 2.78 -7.88
N ALA A 44 -1.45 1.84 -8.72
CA ALA A 44 -2.65 1.04 -8.47
C ALA A 44 -2.51 0.17 -7.22
N ALA A 45 -1.39 -0.54 -7.07
CA ALA A 45 -1.09 -1.30 -5.85
C ALA A 45 -1.07 -0.40 -4.62
N HIS A 46 -0.38 0.74 -4.71
CA HIS A 46 -0.34 1.71 -3.63
C HIS A 46 -1.73 2.21 -3.22
N LEU A 47 -2.61 2.53 -4.18
CA LEU A 47 -3.99 2.90 -3.88
C LEU A 47 -4.72 1.80 -3.10
N LEU A 48 -4.59 0.54 -3.50
CA LEU A 48 -5.24 -0.59 -2.84
C LEU A 48 -4.67 -0.85 -1.44
N GLU A 49 -3.38 -0.66 -1.21
CA GLU A 49 -2.77 -0.72 0.14
C GLU A 49 -3.38 0.34 1.07
N ARG A 50 -3.66 1.54 0.55
CA ARG A 50 -4.31 2.61 1.31
C ARG A 50 -5.81 2.39 1.54
N ALA A 51 -6.42 1.49 0.77
CA ALA A 51 -7.82 1.10 0.93
C ALA A 51 -8.04 0.03 2.03
N GLY A 52 -6.98 -0.47 2.68
CA GLY A 52 -7.08 -1.40 3.81
C GLY A 52 -6.00 -2.48 3.76
N PHE A 53 -6.33 -3.65 3.23
CA PHE A 53 -5.46 -4.84 3.21
C PHE A 53 -4.62 -4.97 1.93
N GLY A 54 -4.75 -4.04 0.98
CA GLY A 54 -4.22 -4.22 -0.38
C GLY A 54 -5.19 -4.97 -1.29
N GLY A 55 -4.71 -5.31 -2.48
CA GLY A 55 -5.42 -6.17 -3.43
C GLY A 55 -4.55 -7.35 -3.85
N THR A 56 -5.17 -8.39 -4.40
CA THR A 56 -4.44 -9.49 -5.02
C THR A 56 -3.68 -8.99 -6.26
N PRO A 57 -2.70 -9.75 -6.79
CA PRO A 57 -2.06 -9.40 -8.05
C PRO A 57 -3.06 -9.11 -9.18
N ASP A 58 -4.14 -9.89 -9.26
CA ASP A 58 -5.18 -9.73 -10.27
C ASP A 58 -6.01 -8.46 -10.07
N ASP A 59 -6.31 -8.10 -8.81
CA ASP A 59 -6.97 -6.83 -8.48
C ASP A 59 -6.10 -5.63 -8.88
N ILE A 60 -4.80 -5.71 -8.57
CA ILE A 60 -3.83 -4.68 -8.94
C ILE A 60 -3.82 -4.50 -10.46
N ASP A 61 -3.78 -5.59 -11.22
CA ASP A 61 -3.81 -5.54 -12.68
C ASP A 61 -5.15 -5.01 -13.22
N ALA A 62 -6.27 -5.32 -12.57
CA ALA A 62 -7.57 -4.75 -12.92
C ALA A 62 -7.62 -3.23 -12.67
N PHE A 63 -7.11 -2.76 -11.55
CA PHE A 63 -7.04 -1.32 -11.22
C PHE A 63 -6.04 -0.58 -12.10
N ALA A 64 -4.94 -1.21 -12.50
CA ALA A 64 -3.94 -0.63 -13.40
C ALA A 64 -4.49 -0.34 -14.81
N ARG A 65 -5.56 -1.04 -15.22
CA ARG A 65 -6.26 -0.82 -16.50
C ARG A 65 -7.29 0.31 -16.46
N LEU A 66 -7.62 0.82 -15.27
CA LEU A 66 -8.51 1.97 -15.09
C LEU A 66 -7.71 3.27 -15.16
N THR A 67 -8.38 4.40 -15.38
CA THR A 67 -7.82 5.72 -15.05
C THR A 67 -7.78 5.91 -13.52
N PRO A 68 -6.94 6.83 -12.98
CA PRO A 68 -6.93 7.13 -11.55
C PRO A 68 -8.31 7.46 -10.97
N ALA A 69 -9.12 8.22 -11.72
CA ALA A 69 -10.45 8.62 -11.29
C ALA A 69 -11.44 7.44 -11.25
N GLU A 70 -11.39 6.53 -12.23
CA GLU A 70 -12.22 5.32 -12.25
C GLU A 70 -11.83 4.36 -11.12
N ALA A 71 -10.54 4.20 -10.86
CA ALA A 71 -10.01 3.39 -9.77
C ALA A 71 -10.53 3.89 -8.40
N VAL A 72 -10.41 5.20 -8.12
CA VAL A 72 -10.95 5.81 -6.89
C VAL A 72 -12.47 5.66 -6.83
N ARG A 73 -13.17 5.91 -7.94
CA ARG A 73 -14.64 5.77 -8.00
C ARG A 73 -15.08 4.37 -7.58
N ARG A 74 -14.39 3.33 -8.03
CA ARG A 74 -14.70 1.93 -7.69
C ARG A 74 -14.54 1.61 -6.21
N LEU A 75 -13.67 2.33 -5.50
CA LEU A 75 -13.48 2.16 -4.05
C LEU A 75 -14.49 2.98 -3.23
N VAL A 76 -14.83 4.17 -3.69
CA VAL A 76 -15.68 5.12 -2.94
C VAL A 76 -17.17 4.85 -3.14
N TYR A 77 -17.58 4.53 -4.37
CA TYR A 77 -18.99 4.29 -4.69
C TYR A 77 -19.30 2.80 -4.64
N PHE A 78 -19.47 2.27 -3.43
CA PHE A 78 -19.89 0.89 -3.18
C PHE A 78 -21.40 0.76 -2.93
N GLU A 79 -22.14 1.87 -2.85
CA GLU A 79 -23.60 1.84 -2.76
C GLU A 79 -24.21 1.11 -3.96
N GLY A 80 -24.95 0.04 -3.69
CA GLY A 80 -25.53 -0.82 -4.73
C GLY A 80 -24.61 -1.92 -5.26
N ALA A 81 -23.35 -1.99 -4.81
CA ALA A 81 -22.55 -3.20 -4.98
C ALA A 81 -23.26 -4.37 -4.26
N PRO A 82 -23.25 -5.59 -4.83
CA PRO A 82 -23.82 -6.75 -4.15
C PRO A 82 -23.16 -6.89 -2.80
N ALA A 83 -23.97 -7.01 -1.75
CA ALA A 83 -23.45 -7.37 -0.44
C ALA A 83 -22.65 -8.66 -0.62
N ALA A 84 -21.39 -8.65 -0.17
CA ALA A 84 -20.66 -9.89 -0.05
C ALA A 84 -21.50 -10.82 0.83
N GLU A 85 -21.66 -12.08 0.43
CA GLU A 85 -22.21 -13.11 1.32
C GLU A 85 -21.19 -13.32 2.43
N LEU A 86 -21.29 -12.47 3.45
CA LEU A 86 -20.52 -12.59 4.67
C LEU A 86 -21.22 -13.61 5.57
N PRO A 87 -20.46 -14.42 6.32
CA PRO A 87 -21.05 -15.20 7.39
C PRO A 87 -21.90 -14.32 8.31
N PRO A 88 -22.92 -14.89 8.97
CA PRO A 88 -23.60 -14.21 10.07
C PRO A 88 -22.57 -13.66 11.06
N PHE A 89 -22.85 -12.48 11.60
CA PHE A 89 -22.00 -11.90 12.63
C PHE A 89 -21.81 -12.88 13.80
N ASP A 90 -20.56 -13.16 14.13
CA ASP A 90 -20.17 -14.00 15.27
C ASP A 90 -19.57 -13.12 16.36
N HIS A 91 -20.26 -13.03 17.49
CA HIS A 91 -19.86 -12.16 18.59
C HIS A 91 -18.72 -12.81 19.38
N SER A 92 -17.57 -12.13 19.49
CA SER A 92 -16.38 -12.67 20.19
C SER A 92 -16.58 -12.89 21.69
N GLY A 93 -17.65 -12.34 22.28
CA GLY A 93 -17.90 -12.34 23.73
C GLY A 93 -17.04 -11.36 24.52
N VAL A 94 -16.10 -10.66 23.87
CA VAL A 94 -15.23 -9.65 24.49
C VAL A 94 -15.95 -8.33 24.72
N PHE A 95 -16.95 -8.01 23.89
CA PHE A 95 -17.71 -6.77 24.02
C PHE A 95 -18.75 -6.87 25.16
N GLU A 96 -18.75 -5.85 26.01
CA GLU A 96 -19.68 -5.68 27.13
C GLU A 96 -20.86 -4.81 26.66
N GLU A 97 -22.07 -5.36 26.59
CA GLU A 97 -23.26 -4.67 26.06
C GLU A 97 -23.60 -3.37 26.81
N GLY A 98 -23.26 -3.30 28.10
CA GLY A 98 -23.43 -2.09 28.93
C GLY A 98 -22.51 -0.92 28.55
N LEU A 99 -21.60 -1.08 27.58
CA LEU A 99 -20.78 -0.01 27.02
C LEU A 99 -21.47 0.75 25.88
N ASP A 100 -22.72 0.40 25.53
CA ASP A 100 -23.51 1.14 24.54
C ASP A 100 -24.77 1.76 25.19
N PRO A 101 -24.92 3.09 25.22
CA PRO A 101 -24.01 4.09 24.66
C PRO A 101 -22.72 4.22 25.47
N PHE A 102 -21.62 4.46 24.75
CA PHE A 102 -20.33 4.72 25.39
C PHE A 102 -20.48 5.90 26.35
N PRO A 103 -20.05 5.77 27.63
CA PRO A 103 -20.23 6.85 28.59
C PRO A 103 -19.56 8.12 28.08
N ALA A 104 -20.21 9.26 28.30
CA ALA A 104 -19.67 10.56 27.91
C ALA A 104 -18.25 10.72 28.46
N SER A 105 -17.30 11.04 27.58
CA SER A 105 -15.88 10.91 27.92
C SER A 105 -15.44 11.82 29.08
N ARG A 106 -16.15 12.93 29.35
CA ARG A 106 -16.02 13.86 30.51
C ARG A 106 -17.32 14.70 30.66
N PRO A 107 -17.61 15.29 31.84
CA PRO A 107 -18.74 16.22 32.05
C PRO A 107 -18.61 17.52 31.26
#